data_AF-A0A1J3GXP6-F1
#
_entry.id   AF-A0A1J3GXP6-F1
#
_cell.length_a   1.000
_cell.length_b   1.000
_cell.length_c   1.000
_cell.angle_alpha   90.00
_cell.angle_beta   90.00
_cell.angle_gamma   90.00
#
_symmetry.space_group_name_H-M   'P 1'
#
loop_
_entity.id
_entity.type
_entity.pdbx_description
1 polymer ?
#
loop_
_entity_poly.entity_id
_entity_poly.type
_entity_poly.pdbx_seq_one_letter_code
_entity_poly.pdbx_strand_id
1 'polypeptide(L)'
;AKYFPQEARDRFQMRFVALTQGERSVREYDAEFGRLVVHTGFGFEGERALMMRFLQGLRSSIRTQCRGGMYTTRAELVELAASIEEDLREQVGPVAV
;
A
#
# COMPACT_ATOMS: atom_id res chain seq x y z
N ALA A 1 23.90 -19.90 -12.99
CA ALA A 1 22.78 -19.28 -12.25
C ALA A 1 22.72 -17.81 -12.62
N LYS A 2 21.62 -17.30 -13.19
CA LYS A 2 21.43 -15.87 -13.43
C LYS A 2 21.20 -15.23 -12.06
N TYR A 3 22.28 -14.77 -11.42
CA TYR A 3 22.20 -13.92 -10.25
C TYR A 3 21.36 -12.71 -10.65
N PHE A 4 20.17 -12.58 -10.07
CA PHE A 4 19.54 -11.26 -10.01
C PHE A 4 20.55 -10.35 -9.31
N PRO A 5 21.09 -9.32 -9.98
CA PRO A 5 22.16 -8.51 -9.40
C PRO A 5 21.65 -7.93 -8.09
N GLN A 6 22.50 -7.98 -7.06
CA GLN A 6 22.15 -7.45 -5.73
C GLN A 6 21.71 -5.99 -5.84
N GLU A 7 22.32 -5.22 -6.75
CA GLU A 7 21.91 -3.85 -7.05
C GLU A 7 20.47 -3.72 -7.55
N ALA A 8 19.93 -4.70 -8.27
CA ALA A 8 18.52 -4.67 -8.68
C ALA A 8 17.60 -4.89 -7.47
N ARG A 9 17.96 -5.82 -6.57
CA ARG A 9 17.22 -6.08 -5.33
C ARG A 9 17.25 -4.85 -4.42
N ASP A 10 18.41 -4.22 -4.25
CA ASP A 10 18.56 -2.99 -3.46
C ASP A 10 17.71 -1.85 -4.02
N ARG A 11 17.68 -1.67 -5.35
CA ARG A 11 16.80 -0.69 -6.00
C ARG A 11 15.32 -0.98 -5.76
N PHE A 12 14.90 -2.23 -5.81
CA PHE A 12 13.52 -2.60 -5.51
C PHE A 12 13.18 -2.38 -4.02
N GLN A 13 14.12 -2.66 -3.11
CA GLN A 13 13.92 -2.40 -1.68
C GLN A 13 13.80 -0.91 -1.39
N MET A 14 14.68 -0.07 -1.99
CA MET A 14 14.58 1.38 -1.87
C MET A 14 13.25 1.90 -2.41
N ARG A 15 12.82 1.42 -3.58
CA ARG A 15 11.50 1.77 -4.15
C ARG A 15 10.35 1.33 -3.27
N PHE A 16 10.45 0.17 -2.65
CA PHE A 16 9.42 -0.35 -1.75
C PHE A 16 9.33 0.47 -0.46
N VAL A 17 10.47 0.89 0.11
CA VAL A 17 10.53 1.79 1.28
C VAL A 17 9.96 3.17 0.93
N ALA A 18 10.24 3.68 -0.26
CA ALA A 18 9.75 4.97 -0.73
C ALA A 18 8.33 4.91 -1.33
N LEU A 19 7.73 3.72 -1.42
CA LEU A 19 6.42 3.56 -2.04
C LEU A 19 5.37 4.20 -1.15
N THR A 20 4.67 5.17 -1.72
CA THR A 20 3.51 5.81 -1.10
C THR A 20 2.36 5.80 -2.09
N GLN A 21 1.13 5.82 -1.58
CA GLN A 21 -0.07 5.90 -2.39
C GLN A 21 -0.07 7.20 -3.23
N GLY A 22 0.41 8.31 -2.66
CA GLY A 22 0.47 9.59 -3.36
C GLY A 22 -0.92 10.07 -3.78
N GLU A 23 -1.10 10.38 -5.08
CA GLU A 23 -2.38 10.74 -5.68
C GLU A 23 -3.11 9.55 -6.33
N ARG A 24 -2.50 8.35 -6.29
CA ARG A 24 -3.06 7.14 -6.90
C ARG A 24 -4.18 6.56 -6.04
N SER A 25 -5.05 5.78 -6.68
CA SER A 25 -6.04 5.02 -5.93
C SER A 25 -5.39 3.96 -5.04
N VAL A 26 -6.10 3.53 -4.00
CA VAL A 26 -5.67 2.42 -3.14
C VAL A 26 -5.43 1.15 -3.96
N ARG A 27 -6.26 0.91 -4.98
CA ARG A 27 -6.16 -0.26 -5.87
C ARG A 27 -4.90 -0.22 -6.74
N GLU A 28 -4.54 0.93 -7.30
CA GLU A 28 -3.31 1.09 -8.08
C GLU A 28 -2.06 0.95 -7.20
N TYR A 29 -2.10 1.54 -6.01
CA TYR A 29 -1.06 1.39 -5.01
C TYR A 29 -0.88 -0.08 -4.61
N ASP A 30 -1.97 -0.82 -4.41
CA ASP A 30 -1.92 -2.25 -4.09
C ASP A 30 -1.27 -3.09 -5.19
N ALA A 31 -1.62 -2.83 -6.45
CA ALA A 31 -1.04 -3.52 -7.58
C ALA A 31 0.48 -3.27 -7.68
N GLU A 32 0.95 -2.05 -7.41
CA GLU A 32 2.37 -1.75 -7.39
C GLU A 32 3.09 -2.36 -6.18
N PHE A 33 2.46 -2.33 -5.01
CA PHE A 33 2.97 -2.97 -3.80
C PHE A 33 3.17 -4.48 -4.03
N GLY A 34 2.16 -5.18 -4.55
CA GLY A 34 2.25 -6.59 -4.87
C GLY A 34 3.37 -6.91 -5.87
N ARG A 35 3.54 -6.08 -6.91
CA ARG A 35 4.67 -6.22 -7.86
C ARG A 35 6.02 -6.11 -7.15
N LEU A 36 6.18 -5.16 -6.23
CA LEU A 36 7.45 -4.97 -5.52
C LEU A 36 7.73 -6.08 -4.49
N VAL A 37 6.71 -6.60 -3.82
CA VAL A 37 6.85 -7.72 -2.85
C VAL A 37 7.44 -8.97 -3.53
N VAL A 38 6.98 -9.29 -4.74
CA VAL A 38 7.47 -10.45 -5.52
C VAL A 38 8.96 -10.33 -5.87
N HIS A 39 9.46 -9.12 -6.11
CA HIS A 39 10.83 -8.90 -6.59
C HIS A 39 11.85 -8.58 -5.48
N THR A 40 11.39 -8.13 -4.32
CA THR A 40 12.29 -7.74 -3.21
C THR A 40 12.60 -8.87 -2.24
N GLY A 41 11.81 -9.96 -2.25
CA GLY A 41 11.87 -10.99 -1.21
C GLY A 41 11.20 -10.58 0.11
N PHE A 42 10.52 -9.43 0.16
CA PHE A 42 9.73 -9.01 1.33
C PHE A 42 8.54 -9.94 1.60
N GLY A 43 8.14 -10.78 0.63
CA GLY A 43 7.13 -11.81 0.85
C GLY A 43 7.47 -12.78 2.00
N PHE A 44 8.74 -12.88 2.39
CA PHE A 44 9.19 -13.71 3.51
C PHE A 44 9.09 -13.03 4.89
N GLU A 45 8.87 -11.72 4.96
CA GLU A 45 8.78 -10.98 6.24
C GLU A 45 7.45 -11.21 7.00
N GLY A 46 6.52 -11.92 6.38
CA GLY A 46 5.22 -12.27 6.94
C GLY A 46 4.15 -11.20 6.71
N GLU A 47 2.90 -11.64 6.76
CA GLU A 47 1.71 -10.83 6.46
C GLU A 47 1.65 -9.55 7.29
N ARG A 48 2.01 -9.62 8.58
CA ARG A 48 1.96 -8.47 9.49
C ARG A 48 2.96 -7.37 9.13
N ALA A 49 4.16 -7.72 8.67
CA ALA A 49 5.14 -6.75 8.20
C ALA A 49 4.68 -6.07 6.92
N LEU A 50 4.12 -6.85 5.99
CA LEU A 50 3.53 -6.35 4.74
C LEU A 50 2.36 -5.39 5.01
N MET A 51 1.46 -5.73 5.92
CA MET A 51 0.34 -4.87 6.32
C MET A 51 0.83 -3.55 6.93
N MET A 52 1.79 -3.60 7.85
CA MET A 52 2.33 -2.39 8.47
C MET A 52 3.01 -1.46 7.45
N ARG A 53 3.74 -2.05 6.50
CA ARG A 53 4.35 -1.32 5.37
C ARG A 53 3.29 -0.70 4.47
N PHE A 54 2.28 -1.48 4.09
CA PHE A 54 1.17 -1.01 3.27
C PHE A 54 0.48 0.19 3.92
N LEU A 55 0.14 0.07 5.22
CA LEU A 55 -0.47 1.12 6.04
C LEU A 55 0.41 2.39 6.10
N GLN A 56 1.74 2.24 6.22
CA GLN A 56 2.66 3.38 6.21
C GLN A 56 2.78 4.10 4.86
N GLY A 57 2.49 3.42 3.74
CA GLY A 57 2.48 4.07 2.44
C GLY A 57 1.13 4.68 2.05
N LEU A 58 0.03 4.31 2.71
CA LEU A 58 -1.28 4.93 2.48
C LEU A 58 -1.28 6.43 2.78
N ARG A 59 -2.11 7.20 2.07
CA ARG A 59 -2.33 8.63 2.36
C ARG A 59 -2.77 8.82 3.80
N SER A 60 -2.35 9.93 4.43
CA SER A 60 -2.63 10.22 5.84
C SER A 60 -4.12 10.15 6.18
N SER A 61 -5.00 10.66 5.32
CA SER A 61 -6.46 10.64 5.50
C SER A 61 -7.01 9.21 5.63
N ILE A 62 -6.58 8.31 4.74
CA ILE A 62 -7.02 6.91 4.73
C ILE A 62 -6.35 6.13 5.87
N ARG A 63 -5.04 6.34 6.06
CA ARG A 63 -4.24 5.68 7.11
C ARG A 63 -4.81 5.89 8.51
N THR A 64 -5.26 7.10 8.83
CA THR A 64 -5.85 7.41 10.14
C THR A 64 -7.12 6.60 10.38
N GLN A 65 -7.96 6.45 9.37
CA GLN A 65 -9.19 5.65 9.46
C GLN A 65 -8.89 4.15 9.53
N CYS A 66 -7.90 3.67 8.76
CA CYS A 66 -7.46 2.28 8.82
C CYS A 66 -6.77 1.90 10.14
N ARG A 67 -6.31 2.85 10.97
CA ARG A 67 -5.72 2.51 12.28
C ARG A 67 -6.73 1.93 13.28
N GLY A 68 -8.02 2.26 13.12
CA GLY A 68 -9.09 1.73 13.96
C GLY A 68 -9.70 0.43 13.45
N GLY A 69 -9.33 -0.02 12.25
CA GLY A 69 -9.88 -1.21 11.62
C GLY A 69 -9.34 -2.51 12.20
N MET A 70 -10.20 -3.54 12.24
CA MET A 70 -9.80 -4.92 12.56
C MET A 70 -9.57 -5.69 11.26
N TYR A 71 -8.32 -5.77 10.81
CA TYR A 71 -7.90 -6.60 9.67
C TYR A 71 -6.75 -7.51 10.09
N THR A 72 -6.75 -8.70 9.53
CA THR A 72 -5.74 -9.74 9.77
C THR A 72 -4.89 -10.05 8.55
N THR A 73 -5.34 -9.62 7.37
CA THR A 73 -4.66 -9.84 6.09
C THR A 73 -4.52 -8.53 5.32
N ARG A 74 -3.53 -8.47 4.42
CA ARG A 74 -3.37 -7.32 3.51
C ARG A 74 -4.62 -7.09 2.66
N ALA A 75 -5.28 -8.15 2.21
CA ALA A 75 -6.49 -8.04 1.39
C ALA A 75 -7.61 -7.30 2.14
N GLU A 76 -7.86 -7.63 3.40
CA GLU A 76 -8.86 -6.93 4.23
C GLU A 76 -8.50 -5.45 4.43
N LEU A 77 -7.21 -5.15 4.65
CA LEU A 77 -6.75 -3.76 4.75
C LEU A 77 -6.97 -2.98 3.44
N VAL A 78 -6.76 -3.61 2.29
CA VAL A 78 -6.97 -2.99 0.97
C VAL A 78 -8.44 -2.71 0.73
N GLU A 79 -9.33 -3.65 1.03
CA GLU A 79 -10.77 -3.44 0.91
C GLU A 79 -11.24 -2.28 1.81
N LEU A 80 -10.81 -2.27 3.07
CA LEU A 80 -11.14 -1.20 4.00
C LEU A 80 -10.62 0.16 3.51
N ALA A 81 -9.35 0.21 3.07
CA ALA A 81 -8.74 1.42 2.55
C ALA A 81 -9.43 1.93 1.28
N ALA A 82 -9.87 1.03 0.39
CA ALA A 82 -10.60 1.37 -0.82
C ALA A 82 -12.01 1.92 -0.51
N SER A 83 -12.71 1.32 0.46
CA SER A 83 -14.00 1.87 0.94
C SER A 83 -13.80 3.29 1.48
N ILE A 84 -12.83 3.49 2.37
CA ILE A 84 -12.54 4.82 2.94
C ILE A 84 -12.15 5.83 1.85
N GLU A 85 -11.41 5.41 0.82
CA GLU A 85 -11.08 6.26 -0.31
C GLU A 85 -12.34 6.74 -1.07
N GLU A 86 -13.30 5.84 -1.26
CA GLU A 86 -14.60 6.15 -1.88
C GLU A 86 -15.42 7.10 -0.98
N ASP A 87 -15.56 6.78 0.31
CA ASP A 87 -16.24 7.63 1.30
C ASP A 87 -15.64 9.05 1.37
N LEU A 88 -14.32 9.17 1.30
CA LEU A 88 -13.64 10.47 1.28
C LEU A 88 -13.85 11.21 -0.04
N ARG A 89 -13.98 10.49 -1.16
CA ARG A 89 -14.28 11.08 -2.46
C ARG A 89 -15.71 11.60 -2.52
N GLU A 90 -16.67 10.90 -1.93
CA GLU A 90 -18.07 11.31 -1.85
C GLU A 90 -18.28 12.52 -0.93
N GLN A 91 -17.54 12.61 0.18
CA GLN A 91 -17.56 13.77 1.07
C GLN A 91 -16.97 15.04 0.42
N VAL A 92 -16.21 14.89 -0.66
CA VAL A 92 -15.69 15.99 -1.50
C VAL A 92 -16.55 16.14 -2.78
N GLY A 93 -17.81 15.68 -2.75
CA GLY A 93 -18.84 16.08 -3.71
C GLY A 93 -19.07 17.59 -3.71
N PRO A 94 -19.51 18.18 -4.84
CA PRO A 94 -19.23 19.56 -5.18
C PRO A 94 -19.83 20.50 -4.12
N VAL A 95 -18.98 21.31 -3.48
CA VAL A 95 -19.41 22.62 -3.04
C VAL A 95 -19.83 23.35 -4.32
N ALA A 96 -21.13 23.30 -4.61
CA ALA A 96 -21.76 24.16 -5.58
C ALA A 96 -21.54 25.59 -5.10
N VAL A 97 -20.65 26.29 -5.78
CA VAL A 97 -20.53 27.76 -5.77
C VAL A 97 -21.12 28.29 -7.06
#